data_AF-A0A8C2ACJ3-F1
#
_entry.id   AF-A0A8C2ACJ3-F1
#
_cell.length_a   1.000
_cell.length_b   1.000
_cell.length_c   1.000
_cell.angle_alpha   90.00
_cell.angle_beta   90.00
_cell.angle_gamma   90.00
#
_symmetry.space_group_name_H-M   'P 1'
#
loop_
_entity.id
_entity.type
_entity.pdbx_description
1 polymer ?
#
loop_
_entity_poly.entity_id
_entity_poly.type
_entity_poly.pdbx_seq_one_letter_code
_entity_poly.pdbx_strand_id
1 'polypeptide(L)'
;MFKKLRENSRTGNMFNLGDKVTYRCESPLTLTGSKVRVCLDGGQWSGTEPQCYADFTYDSPEEASEAFSSSLKSKLAVSQQYEKLDMYIAVDASGSIDPKNFENAKTTIKMLINKISNYPVSPNYEILMFATDVTPIISMRSMKIEELNNATAFSETQHIVILFTDGKHGGGNPKRKVKQIKHFVTKNYPMREKNLDLYVFGVGDDVHQEDINGLVSQRDQEKYFFKLKDLTEVQEMFDDMTDESTSVGLCGKHPSSKGSNCMGSLVSSSYILTAAHCFKDGDTPNKITVQLDKDLGIKTAYWNGIQEYYEFDVALIHVEKAVEMTFNLRAIFIRKNYVNLLWIKKKHISRDACVEDAKKAKGINVKNAREVVTDNFLCSGGNEPKTDDVACKGDSGAATYVNKKGRFSWGVKDVCREKRSFISDADSRDYHSNLFSEEIRSFLKEHLENDRIGQPLTFL
;
A
#
# COMPACT_ATOMS: atom_id res chain seq x y z
N MET A 1 3.14 20.08 -14.06
CA MET A 1 3.63 18.72 -13.78
C MET A 1 3.04 17.82 -14.85
N PHE A 2 3.84 17.35 -15.81
CA PHE A 2 3.34 16.55 -16.94
C PHE A 2 3.11 15.12 -16.45
N LYS A 3 1.84 14.72 -16.43
CA LYS A 3 1.36 13.43 -15.95
C LYS A 3 1.86 12.31 -16.88
N LYS A 4 2.24 11.15 -16.32
CA LYS A 4 2.59 9.92 -17.05
C LYS A 4 1.61 9.67 -18.19
N LEU A 5 2.11 9.50 -19.42
CA LEU A 5 1.30 9.15 -20.57
C LEU A 5 0.88 7.68 -20.43
N ARG A 6 -0.44 7.43 -20.30
CA ARG A 6 -1.03 6.08 -20.45
C ARG A 6 -1.05 5.68 -21.95
N GLU A 7 0.07 5.83 -22.64
CA GLU A 7 0.24 5.43 -24.04
C GLU A 7 0.99 4.09 -24.12
N ASN A 8 0.45 3.08 -23.43
CA ASN A 8 0.89 1.70 -23.61
C ASN A 8 -0.12 0.94 -24.49
N SER A 9 0.34 0.42 -25.62
CA SER A 9 -0.44 -0.55 -26.38
C SER A 9 -0.36 -1.90 -25.66
N ARG A 10 -1.52 -2.44 -25.28
CA ARG A 10 -1.64 -3.79 -24.69
C ARG A 10 -2.16 -4.76 -25.74
N THR A 11 -1.42 -5.83 -25.95
CA THR A 11 -1.83 -6.97 -26.77
C THR A 11 -2.18 -8.15 -25.86
N GLY A 12 -3.30 -8.82 -26.15
CA GLY A 12 -3.96 -9.76 -25.24
C GLY A 12 -5.20 -9.13 -24.60
N ASN A 13 -6.36 -9.72 -24.86
CA ASN A 13 -7.68 -9.25 -24.45
C ASN A 13 -8.43 -10.27 -23.55
N MET A 14 -7.78 -11.39 -23.24
CA MET A 14 -8.31 -12.42 -22.34
C MET A 14 -7.59 -12.30 -20.98
N PHE A 15 -8.36 -12.49 -19.91
CA PHE A 15 -7.93 -12.24 -18.53
C PHE A 15 -8.26 -13.43 -17.62
N ASN A 16 -8.32 -14.64 -18.18
CA ASN A 16 -8.49 -15.86 -17.41
C ASN A 16 -7.16 -16.30 -16.81
N LEU A 17 -7.24 -17.22 -15.85
CA LEU A 17 -6.08 -17.87 -15.25
C LEU A 17 -5.13 -18.39 -16.34
N GLY A 18 -3.86 -17.99 -16.27
CA GLY A 18 -2.82 -18.38 -17.22
C GLY A 18 -2.73 -17.52 -18.49
N ASP A 19 -3.70 -16.63 -18.75
CA ASP A 19 -3.66 -15.73 -19.90
C ASP A 19 -2.53 -14.71 -19.78
N LYS A 20 -2.00 -14.31 -20.94
CA LYS A 20 -0.86 -13.40 -21.05
C LYS A 20 -1.25 -12.10 -21.72
N VAL A 21 -0.79 -11.00 -21.15
CA VAL A 21 -0.83 -9.68 -21.78
C VAL A 21 0.59 -9.19 -22.04
N THR A 22 0.79 -8.58 -23.20
CA THR A 22 2.07 -7.99 -23.60
C THR A 22 1.91 -6.50 -23.82
N TYR A 23 2.79 -5.73 -23.20
CA TYR A 23 2.77 -4.28 -23.25
C TYR A 23 3.90 -3.74 -24.13
N ARG A 24 3.61 -2.64 -24.82
CA ARG A 24 4.59 -1.86 -25.58
C ARG A 24 4.30 -0.39 -25.36
N CYS A 25 5.35 0.40 -25.21
CA CYS A 25 5.24 1.85 -25.24
C CYS A 25 5.36 2.35 -26.68
N GLU A 26 4.63 3.41 -27.01
CA GLU A 26 4.81 4.10 -28.28
C GLU A 26 6.16 4.81 -28.31
N SER A 27 6.83 4.82 -29.45
CA SER A 27 8.09 5.57 -29.59
C SER A 27 7.79 7.07 -29.45
N PRO A 28 8.58 7.85 -28.69
CA PRO A 28 9.92 7.56 -28.14
C PRO A 28 9.94 7.10 -26.67
N LEU A 29 8.83 6.62 -26.12
CA LEU A 29 8.72 6.27 -24.70
C LEU A 29 9.43 4.95 -24.36
N THR A 30 10.02 4.89 -23.17
CA THR A 30 10.69 3.70 -22.65
C THR A 30 9.78 2.92 -21.70
N LEU A 31 9.69 1.60 -21.89
CA LEU A 31 8.94 0.68 -21.02
C LEU A 31 9.78 0.31 -19.80
N THR A 32 9.27 0.61 -18.61
CA THR A 32 9.78 0.09 -17.34
C THR A 32 8.78 -0.90 -16.74
N GLY A 33 9.27 -1.89 -15.98
CA GLY A 33 8.44 -2.97 -15.45
C GLY A 33 8.27 -4.15 -16.42
N SER A 34 7.24 -4.96 -16.20
CA SER A 34 7.10 -6.25 -16.90
C SER A 34 6.47 -6.09 -18.28
N LYS A 35 7.25 -6.39 -19.32
CA LYS A 35 6.78 -6.42 -20.71
C LYS A 35 5.65 -7.42 -20.94
N VAL A 36 5.69 -8.56 -20.25
CA VAL A 36 4.67 -9.61 -20.32
C VAL A 36 4.20 -9.91 -18.90
N ARG A 37 2.88 -9.97 -18.71
CA ARG A 37 2.26 -10.38 -17.43
C ARG A 37 1.32 -11.54 -17.65
N VAL A 38 1.28 -12.46 -16.68
CA VAL A 38 0.46 -13.68 -16.67
C VAL A 38 -0.56 -13.56 -15.53
N CYS A 39 -1.82 -13.89 -15.76
CA CYS A 39 -2.82 -13.94 -14.69
C CYS A 39 -2.61 -15.19 -13.82
N LEU A 40 -2.46 -15.01 -12.51
CA LEU A 40 -2.18 -16.06 -11.53
C LEU A 40 -3.45 -16.52 -10.80
N ASP A 41 -3.37 -17.66 -10.09
CA ASP A 41 -4.50 -18.32 -9.42
C ASP A 41 -5.15 -17.48 -8.31
N GLY A 42 -4.43 -16.47 -7.82
CA GLY A 42 -4.92 -15.46 -6.87
C GLY A 42 -5.65 -14.26 -7.48
N GLY A 43 -5.90 -14.24 -8.81
CA GLY A 43 -6.51 -13.10 -9.49
C GLY A 43 -5.58 -11.88 -9.66
N GLN A 44 -4.29 -12.07 -9.43
CA GLN A 44 -3.24 -11.05 -9.58
C GLN A 44 -2.42 -11.28 -10.85
N TRP A 45 -1.83 -10.21 -11.38
CA TRP A 45 -0.92 -10.28 -12.52
C TRP A 45 0.53 -10.47 -12.05
N SER A 46 1.22 -11.41 -12.68
CA SER A 46 2.65 -11.63 -12.45
C SER A 46 3.49 -10.39 -12.79
N GLY A 47 4.61 -10.23 -12.11
CA GLY A 47 5.59 -9.17 -12.28
C GLY A 47 5.07 -7.77 -11.94
N THR A 48 5.97 -6.79 -12.09
CA THR A 48 5.70 -5.37 -11.84
C THR A 48 4.84 -4.75 -12.94
N GLU A 49 3.91 -3.86 -12.57
CA GLU A 49 3.08 -3.13 -13.52
C GLU A 49 3.92 -2.28 -14.49
N PRO A 50 3.70 -2.40 -15.81
CA PRO A 50 4.47 -1.66 -16.80
C PRO A 50 4.06 -0.19 -16.83
N GLN A 51 5.06 0.67 -16.99
CA GLN A 51 4.90 2.10 -17.12
C GLN A 51 5.70 2.61 -18.32
N CYS A 52 5.17 3.61 -19.01
CA CYS A 52 5.86 4.26 -20.13
C CYS A 52 6.37 5.63 -19.67
N TYR A 53 7.67 5.82 -19.79
CA TYR A 53 8.35 7.05 -19.37
C TYR A 53 8.91 7.77 -20.59
N ALA A 54 8.72 9.08 -20.62
CA ALA A 54 9.50 9.99 -21.45
C ALA A 54 10.71 10.52 -20.68
N ASP A 55 11.67 11.11 -21.38
CA ASP A 55 12.90 11.64 -20.77
C ASP A 55 12.63 12.70 -19.70
N PHE A 56 11.57 13.50 -19.84
CA PHE A 56 11.19 14.54 -18.89
C PHE A 56 10.14 14.08 -17.85
N THR A 57 9.78 12.80 -17.82
CA THR A 57 8.84 12.26 -16.84
C THR A 57 9.53 11.75 -15.58
N TYR A 58 8.89 11.98 -14.44
CA TYR A 58 9.36 11.60 -13.11
C TYR A 58 8.20 10.96 -12.33
N ASP A 59 8.54 10.17 -11.33
CA ASP A 59 7.62 9.75 -10.29
C ASP A 59 7.33 10.92 -9.35
N SER A 60 6.10 11.01 -8.87
CA SER A 60 5.81 11.94 -7.79
C SER A 60 6.43 11.41 -6.48
N PRO A 61 6.81 12.29 -5.55
CA PRO A 61 7.30 11.90 -4.23
C PRO A 61 6.37 10.89 -3.54
N GLU A 62 5.06 11.12 -3.64
CA GLU A 62 4.03 10.30 -3.00
C GLU A 62 3.95 8.90 -3.62
N GLU A 63 3.96 8.79 -4.95
CA GLU A 63 3.93 7.49 -5.64
C GLU A 63 5.19 6.66 -5.36
N ALA A 64 6.36 7.31 -5.32
CA ALA A 64 7.62 6.66 -4.97
C ALA A 64 7.61 6.22 -3.50
N SER A 65 7.04 7.05 -2.61
CA SER A 65 6.91 6.78 -1.19
C SER A 65 6.07 5.58 -0.88
N GLU A 66 4.84 5.58 -1.38
CA GLU A 66 3.90 4.53 -1.10
C GLU A 66 4.48 3.18 -1.56
N ALA A 67 5.00 3.14 -2.78
CA ALA A 67 5.51 1.90 -3.36
C ALA A 67 6.81 1.42 -2.69
N PHE A 68 7.78 2.30 -2.45
CA PHE A 68 9.03 1.90 -1.77
C PHE A 68 8.78 1.53 -0.32
N SER A 69 8.07 2.38 0.42
CA SER A 69 7.81 2.20 1.85
C SER A 69 6.99 0.95 2.11
N SER A 70 5.93 0.70 1.32
CA SER A 70 5.12 -0.52 1.46
C SER A 70 5.94 -1.77 1.23
N SER A 71 6.73 -1.79 0.14
CA SER A 71 7.60 -2.91 -0.19
C SER A 71 8.63 -3.15 0.92
N LEU A 72 9.38 -2.12 1.35
CA LEU A 72 10.40 -2.25 2.38
C LEU A 72 9.81 -2.65 3.74
N LYS A 73 8.71 -2.03 4.17
CA LYS A 73 8.01 -2.40 5.43
C LYS A 73 7.64 -3.87 5.45
N SER A 74 7.15 -4.41 4.34
CA SER A 74 6.79 -5.83 4.26
C SER A 74 7.98 -6.74 4.57
N LYS A 75 9.19 -6.39 4.10
CA LYS A 75 10.43 -7.16 4.35
C LYS A 75 10.93 -6.97 5.78
N LEU A 76 10.87 -5.74 6.31
CA LEU A 76 11.26 -5.48 7.70
C LEU A 76 10.38 -6.26 8.68
N ALA A 77 9.07 -6.35 8.41
CA ALA A 77 8.15 -7.13 9.24
C ALA A 77 8.44 -8.64 9.21
N VAL A 78 8.87 -9.19 8.08
CA VAL A 78 9.30 -10.60 7.98
C VAL A 78 10.59 -10.83 8.77
N SER A 79 11.54 -9.90 8.68
CA SER A 79 12.83 -10.00 9.39
C SER A 79 12.70 -9.97 10.91
N GLN A 80 11.69 -9.31 11.46
CA GLN A 80 11.38 -9.33 12.90
C GLN A 80 11.09 -10.72 13.44
N GLN A 81 10.67 -11.65 12.58
CA GLN A 81 10.24 -12.95 13.04
C GLN A 81 11.46 -13.83 13.36
N TYR A 82 12.42 -14.05 12.46
CA TYR A 82 13.65 -14.83 12.74
C TYR A 82 14.81 -14.60 11.74
N GLU A 83 14.71 -13.63 10.82
CA GLU A 83 15.60 -13.54 9.65
C GLU A 83 16.59 -12.38 9.75
N LYS A 84 17.89 -12.66 9.53
CA LYS A 84 18.94 -11.65 9.42
C LYS A 84 18.66 -10.74 8.20
N LEU A 85 18.96 -9.44 8.33
CA LEU A 85 18.76 -8.46 7.27
C LEU A 85 20.08 -7.76 6.93
N ASP A 86 20.47 -7.81 5.66
CA ASP A 86 21.66 -7.15 5.14
C ASP A 86 21.26 -6.11 4.08
N MET A 87 21.70 -4.87 4.26
CA MET A 87 21.40 -3.74 3.37
C MET A 87 22.68 -3.20 2.71
N TYR A 88 22.69 -3.21 1.38
CA TYR A 88 23.78 -2.72 0.55
C TYR A 88 23.34 -1.44 -0.14
N ILE A 89 23.97 -0.31 0.17
CA ILE A 89 23.62 1.00 -0.37
C ILE A 89 24.79 1.50 -1.21
N ALA A 90 24.57 1.67 -2.51
CA ALA A 90 25.59 2.15 -3.44
C ALA A 90 25.19 3.50 -4.03
N VAL A 91 26.12 4.46 -4.02
CA VAL A 91 25.90 5.83 -4.50
C VAL A 91 26.86 6.14 -5.63
N ASP A 92 26.31 6.54 -6.76
CA ASP A 92 27.07 7.04 -7.90
C ASP A 92 27.64 8.42 -7.58
N ALA A 93 28.95 8.52 -7.63
CA ALA A 93 29.74 9.72 -7.41
C ALA A 93 30.50 10.13 -8.68
N SER A 94 30.09 9.61 -9.84
CA SER A 94 30.71 9.94 -11.12
C SER A 94 30.42 11.38 -11.54
N GLY A 95 31.21 11.89 -12.48
CA GLY A 95 31.08 13.27 -12.97
C GLY A 95 29.79 13.57 -13.73
N SER A 96 28.93 12.58 -14.02
CA SER A 96 27.62 12.80 -14.62
C SER A 96 26.53 13.13 -13.60
N ILE A 97 26.79 12.90 -12.30
CA ILE A 97 25.88 13.26 -11.22
C ILE A 97 26.18 14.68 -10.75
N ASP A 98 25.16 15.54 -10.76
CA ASP A 98 25.26 16.90 -10.22
C ASP A 98 25.62 16.86 -8.71
N PRO A 99 26.54 17.72 -8.22
CA PRO A 99 26.93 17.73 -6.80
C PRO A 99 25.77 17.91 -5.81
N LYS A 100 24.72 18.67 -6.18
CA LYS A 100 23.52 18.82 -5.35
C LYS A 100 22.78 17.49 -5.24
N ASN A 101 22.63 16.77 -6.35
CA ASN A 101 21.99 15.48 -6.38
C ASN A 101 22.78 14.44 -5.56
N PHE A 102 24.11 14.48 -5.61
CA PHE A 102 24.95 13.63 -4.77
C PHE A 102 24.76 13.91 -3.26
N GLU A 103 24.74 15.17 -2.83
CA GLU A 103 24.47 15.54 -1.44
C GLU A 103 23.05 15.16 -0.99
N ASN A 104 22.07 15.27 -1.89
CA ASN A 104 20.71 14.85 -1.60
C ASN A 104 20.59 13.32 -1.46
N ALA A 105 21.37 12.53 -2.21
CA ALA A 105 21.48 11.08 -2.04
C ALA A 105 22.06 10.71 -0.66
N LYS A 106 23.13 11.39 -0.24
CA LYS A 106 23.70 11.20 1.11
C LYS A 106 22.68 11.51 2.22
N THR A 107 21.92 12.58 2.06
CA THR A 107 20.89 12.99 3.03
C THR A 107 19.76 11.98 3.08
N THR A 108 19.29 11.54 1.92
CA THR A 108 18.31 10.46 1.73
C THR A 108 18.71 9.17 2.45
N ILE A 109 19.97 8.75 2.33
CA ILE A 109 20.48 7.54 2.98
C ILE A 109 20.49 7.68 4.49
N LYS A 110 20.94 8.83 5.02
CA LYS A 110 20.91 9.10 6.47
C LYS A 110 19.48 9.03 7.02
N MET A 111 18.51 9.59 6.28
CA MET A 111 17.10 9.53 6.67
C MET A 111 16.57 8.11 6.66
N LEU A 112 16.83 7.34 5.59
CA LEU A 112 16.42 5.94 5.50
C LEU A 112 16.93 5.12 6.69
N ILE A 113 18.22 5.20 7.01
CA ILE A 113 18.82 4.48 8.14
C ILE A 113 18.15 4.87 9.45
N ASN A 114 17.94 6.16 9.68
CA ASN A 114 17.26 6.67 10.88
C ASN A 114 15.78 6.23 10.96
N LYS A 115 15.11 6.03 9.83
CA LYS A 115 13.73 5.54 9.81
C LYS A 115 13.68 4.04 10.10
N ILE A 116 14.61 3.27 9.55
CA ILE A 116 14.72 1.83 9.81
C ILE A 116 15.09 1.56 11.27
N SER A 117 15.87 2.40 11.93
CA SER A 117 16.18 2.24 13.35
C SER A 117 14.97 2.37 14.28
N ASN A 118 13.82 2.85 13.79
CA ASN A 118 12.57 2.86 14.56
C ASN A 118 11.85 1.50 14.56
N TYR A 119 12.27 0.59 13.69
CA TYR A 119 11.75 -0.78 13.66
C TYR A 119 12.59 -1.66 14.60
N PRO A 120 12.00 -2.68 15.23
CA PRO A 120 12.72 -3.66 16.06
C PRO A 120 13.52 -4.66 15.20
N VAL A 121 14.31 -4.14 14.27
CA VAL A 121 15.23 -4.87 13.38
C VAL A 121 16.59 -4.18 13.46
N SER A 122 17.66 -4.94 13.27
CA SER A 122 19.02 -4.40 13.28
C SER A 122 19.75 -4.86 12.03
N PRO A 123 19.57 -4.16 10.90
CA PRO A 123 20.22 -4.53 9.66
C PRO A 123 21.73 -4.33 9.75
N ASN A 124 22.48 -5.18 9.07
CA ASN A 124 23.87 -4.87 8.76
C ASN A 124 23.90 -3.97 7.52
N TYR A 125 24.76 -2.94 7.52
CA TYR A 125 24.86 -1.98 6.42
C TYR A 125 26.23 -2.05 5.74
N GLU A 126 26.24 -2.07 4.41
CA GLU A 126 27.40 -1.81 3.57
C GLU A 126 27.06 -0.60 2.71
N ILE A 127 27.85 0.46 2.83
CA ILE A 127 27.64 1.70 2.09
C ILE A 127 28.86 1.95 1.22
N LEU A 128 28.64 2.01 -0.09
CA LEU A 128 29.67 2.17 -1.10
C LEU A 128 29.41 3.45 -1.91
N MET A 129 30.47 4.14 -2.27
CA MET A 129 30.43 5.17 -3.30
C MET A 129 31.23 4.67 -4.50
N PHE A 130 30.78 4.93 -5.72
CA PHE A 130 31.49 4.48 -6.91
C PHE A 130 31.57 5.57 -7.98
N ALA A 131 32.70 5.61 -8.67
CA ALA A 131 32.91 6.36 -9.90
C ALA A 131 33.78 5.50 -10.83
N THR A 132 35.02 5.92 -11.09
CA THR A 132 36.03 5.05 -11.72
C THR A 132 36.40 3.89 -10.79
N ASP A 133 36.57 4.19 -9.49
CA ASP A 133 36.87 3.23 -8.44
C ASP A 133 35.71 3.14 -7.44
N VAL A 134 35.66 2.05 -6.68
CA VAL A 134 34.66 1.85 -5.61
C VAL A 134 35.32 2.16 -4.26
N THR A 135 34.74 3.10 -3.53
CA THR A 135 35.18 3.52 -2.20
C THR A 135 34.18 3.04 -1.15
N PRO A 136 34.56 2.11 -0.27
CA PRO A 136 33.70 1.72 0.85
C PRO A 136 33.67 2.80 1.93
N ILE A 137 32.47 3.15 2.39
CA ILE A 137 32.24 4.02 3.55
C ILE A 137 31.96 3.18 4.80
N ILE A 138 31.12 2.16 4.66
CA ILE A 138 30.87 1.13 5.67
C ILE A 138 30.98 -0.21 4.94
N SER A 139 31.72 -1.17 5.50
CA SER A 139 31.90 -2.49 4.90
C SER A 139 31.37 -3.58 5.81
N MET A 140 30.68 -4.54 5.20
CA MET A 140 30.32 -5.80 5.83
C MET A 140 31.27 -6.92 5.37
N ARG A 141 31.14 -8.10 5.98
CA ARG A 141 31.76 -9.29 5.44
C ARG A 141 31.13 -9.64 4.10
N SER A 142 31.95 -10.04 3.13
CA SER A 142 31.45 -10.39 1.80
C SER A 142 30.45 -11.54 1.86
N MET A 143 29.43 -11.52 0.99
CA MET A 143 28.40 -12.57 0.92
C MET A 143 28.99 -13.98 0.77
N LYS A 144 30.14 -14.13 0.11
CA LYS A 144 30.84 -15.41 -0.03
C LYS A 144 31.36 -15.94 1.30
N ILE A 145 31.90 -15.07 2.14
CA ILE A 145 32.40 -15.44 3.47
C ILE A 145 31.22 -15.78 4.38
N GLU A 146 30.15 -14.99 4.32
CA GLU A 146 28.93 -15.27 5.11
C GLU A 146 28.30 -16.61 4.73
N GLU A 147 28.18 -16.93 3.43
CA GLU A 147 27.71 -18.23 2.96
C GLU A 147 28.61 -19.39 3.44
N LEU A 148 29.94 -19.23 3.36
CA LEU A 148 30.90 -20.25 3.82
C LEU A 148 30.83 -20.48 5.33
N ASN A 149 30.59 -19.44 6.11
CA ASN A 149 30.51 -19.52 7.56
C ASN A 149 29.22 -20.21 8.02
N ASN A 150 28.08 -19.88 7.42
CA ASN A 150 26.80 -20.47 7.76
C ASN A 150 25.81 -20.40 6.59
N ALA A 151 25.84 -21.42 5.72
CA ALA A 151 25.01 -21.48 4.52
C ALA A 151 23.51 -21.49 4.83
N THR A 152 23.09 -22.10 5.95
CA THR A 152 21.67 -22.13 6.36
C THR A 152 21.20 -20.73 6.72
N ALA A 153 21.92 -20.05 7.62
CA ALA A 153 21.58 -18.67 8.01
C ALA A 153 21.65 -17.71 6.82
N PHE A 154 22.65 -17.86 5.93
CA PHE A 154 22.73 -17.07 4.70
C PHE A 154 21.50 -17.28 3.81
N SER A 155 21.02 -18.53 3.69
CA SER A 155 19.84 -18.82 2.88
C SER A 155 18.51 -18.32 3.45
N GLU A 156 18.50 -17.93 4.72
CA GLU A 156 17.37 -17.30 5.43
C GLU A 156 17.57 -15.79 5.57
N THR A 157 18.73 -15.25 5.17
CA THR A 157 19.02 -13.81 5.24
C THR A 157 18.27 -13.07 4.14
N GLN A 158 17.60 -11.98 4.50
CA GLN A 158 17.05 -11.02 3.55
C GLN A 158 18.16 -10.06 3.11
N HIS A 159 18.36 -9.95 1.80
CA HIS A 159 19.33 -9.02 1.20
C HIS A 159 18.61 -7.92 0.43
N ILE A 160 18.87 -6.66 0.80
CA ILE A 160 18.31 -5.49 0.13
C ILE A 160 19.44 -4.67 -0.45
N VAL A 161 19.44 -4.46 -1.77
CA VAL A 161 20.38 -3.59 -2.46
C VAL A 161 19.65 -2.33 -2.92
N ILE A 162 20.20 -1.16 -2.61
CA ILE A 162 19.67 0.14 -3.00
C ILE A 162 20.76 0.89 -3.76
N LEU A 163 20.49 1.23 -5.01
CA LEU A 163 21.42 1.92 -5.90
C LEU A 163 20.90 3.31 -6.25
N PHE A 164 21.72 4.34 -6.05
CA PHE A 164 21.48 5.71 -6.51
C PHE A 164 22.40 6.00 -7.70
N THR A 165 21.86 6.19 -8.90
CA THR A 165 22.64 6.38 -10.16
C THR A 165 21.81 7.02 -11.25
N ASP A 166 22.44 7.62 -12.26
CA ASP A 166 21.79 8.02 -13.51
C ASP A 166 21.69 6.85 -14.52
N GLY A 167 22.30 5.70 -14.21
CA GLY A 167 22.30 4.50 -15.04
C GLY A 167 23.38 4.50 -16.14
N LYS A 168 24.16 5.57 -16.28
CA LYS A 168 25.23 5.67 -17.28
C LYS A 168 26.46 4.92 -16.77
N HIS A 169 27.04 4.07 -17.60
CA HIS A 169 28.18 3.25 -17.19
C HIS A 169 29.23 3.07 -18.29
N GLY A 170 30.52 3.15 -17.93
CA GLY A 170 31.65 2.96 -18.84
C GLY A 170 32.34 1.58 -18.76
N GLY A 171 32.14 0.83 -17.67
CA GLY A 171 32.91 -0.38 -17.32
C GLY A 171 32.37 -1.73 -17.83
N GLY A 172 31.45 -1.71 -18.82
CA GLY A 172 30.73 -2.90 -19.30
C GLY A 172 29.32 -3.06 -18.69
N ASN A 173 28.59 -4.11 -19.06
CA ASN A 173 27.16 -4.25 -18.76
C ASN A 173 26.87 -4.76 -17.32
N PRO A 174 26.29 -3.93 -16.43
CA PRO A 174 26.02 -4.29 -15.03
C PRO A 174 24.95 -5.37 -14.86
N LYS A 175 24.06 -5.56 -15.85
CA LYS A 175 23.01 -6.61 -15.84
C LYS A 175 23.61 -8.01 -15.70
N ARG A 176 24.84 -8.24 -16.19
CA ARG A 176 25.56 -9.51 -16.02
C ARG A 176 25.92 -9.76 -14.55
N LYS A 177 26.32 -8.73 -13.81
CA LYS A 177 26.64 -8.84 -12.38
C LYS A 177 25.40 -9.05 -11.54
N VAL A 178 24.30 -8.35 -11.85
CA VAL A 178 23.01 -8.59 -11.20
C VAL A 178 22.54 -10.03 -11.36
N LYS A 179 22.68 -10.63 -12.55
CA LYS A 179 22.39 -12.07 -12.75
C LYS A 179 23.26 -12.98 -11.88
N GLN A 180 24.54 -12.65 -11.69
CA GLN A 180 25.43 -13.41 -10.82
C GLN A 180 25.01 -13.31 -9.35
N ILE A 181 24.62 -12.13 -8.88
CA ILE A 181 24.11 -11.92 -7.51
C ILE A 181 22.81 -12.70 -7.31
N LYS A 182 21.85 -12.57 -8.23
CA LYS A 182 20.59 -13.32 -8.20
C LYS A 182 20.85 -14.83 -8.11
N HIS A 183 21.70 -15.36 -8.98
CA HIS A 183 22.06 -16.77 -8.95
C HIS A 183 22.75 -17.19 -7.64
N PHE A 184 23.63 -16.34 -7.10
CA PHE A 184 24.37 -16.62 -5.88
C PHE A 184 23.47 -16.70 -4.65
N VAL A 185 22.59 -15.70 -4.46
CA VAL A 185 21.70 -15.60 -3.30
C VAL A 185 20.57 -16.62 -3.38
N THR A 186 19.90 -16.71 -4.53
CA THR A 186 18.71 -17.56 -4.67
C THR A 186 19.05 -19.02 -4.94
N LYS A 187 20.26 -19.30 -5.47
CA LYS A 187 20.66 -20.60 -6.04
C LYS A 187 19.65 -21.12 -7.08
N ASN A 188 18.90 -20.23 -7.72
CA ASN A 188 17.77 -20.52 -8.61
C ASN A 188 16.62 -21.29 -7.94
N TYR A 189 16.52 -21.32 -6.61
CA TYR A 189 15.34 -21.86 -5.92
C TYR A 189 14.23 -20.80 -5.92
N PRO A 190 13.05 -21.07 -6.49
CA PRO A 190 11.97 -20.08 -6.59
C PRO A 190 11.56 -19.50 -5.23
N MET A 191 11.55 -20.33 -4.18
CA MET A 191 11.22 -19.92 -2.80
C MET A 191 12.18 -18.89 -2.22
N ARG A 192 13.44 -18.86 -2.69
CA ARG A 192 14.48 -17.94 -2.23
C ARG A 192 14.55 -16.66 -3.03
N GLU A 193 13.79 -16.54 -4.12
CA GLU A 193 13.77 -15.30 -4.88
C GLU A 193 13.42 -14.13 -3.93
N LYS A 194 12.43 -14.30 -3.05
CA LYS A 194 11.98 -13.26 -2.09
C LYS A 194 13.10 -12.70 -1.17
N ASN A 195 14.20 -13.42 -1.01
CA ASN A 195 15.32 -13.06 -0.15
C ASN A 195 16.26 -12.02 -0.77
N LEU A 196 16.02 -11.61 -2.01
CA LEU A 196 16.82 -10.57 -2.69
C LEU A 196 15.93 -9.52 -3.35
N ASP A 197 16.09 -8.29 -2.88
CA ASP A 197 15.45 -7.11 -3.44
C ASP A 197 16.49 -6.10 -3.94
N LEU A 198 16.32 -5.63 -5.17
CA LEU A 198 17.21 -4.69 -5.84
C LEU A 198 16.41 -3.44 -6.21
N TYR A 199 16.64 -2.35 -5.51
CA TYR A 199 16.03 -1.05 -5.76
C TYR A 199 17.01 -0.12 -6.49
N VAL A 200 16.50 0.64 -7.45
CA VAL A 200 17.28 1.70 -8.13
C VAL A 200 16.50 3.01 -8.06
N PHE A 201 17.16 4.03 -7.52
CA PHE A 201 16.74 5.42 -7.56
C PHE A 201 17.54 6.12 -8.66
N GLY A 202 16.83 6.50 -9.72
CA GLY A 202 17.34 7.32 -10.82
C GLY A 202 17.61 8.73 -10.33
N VAL A 203 18.88 9.16 -10.39
CA VAL A 203 19.33 10.45 -9.86
C VAL A 203 19.76 11.36 -11.02
N GLY A 204 19.22 12.58 -11.05
CA GLY A 204 19.53 13.59 -12.06
C GLY A 204 18.51 13.67 -13.20
N ASP A 205 18.70 14.65 -14.09
CA ASP A 205 17.75 14.94 -15.16
C ASP A 205 17.84 13.95 -16.34
N ASP A 206 19.01 13.33 -16.53
CA ASP A 206 19.31 12.46 -17.68
C ASP A 206 19.58 11.01 -17.25
N VAL A 207 18.50 10.35 -16.81
CA VAL A 207 18.51 8.96 -16.34
C VAL A 207 18.31 7.99 -17.51
N HIS A 208 19.26 7.07 -17.71
CA HIS A 208 19.26 6.09 -18.80
C HIS A 208 18.45 4.83 -18.43
N GLN A 209 17.13 4.91 -18.64
CA GLN A 209 16.16 3.95 -18.08
C GLN A 209 16.28 2.52 -18.63
N GLU A 210 16.67 2.36 -19.90
CA GLU A 210 16.84 1.04 -20.52
C GLU A 210 17.94 0.23 -19.82
N ASP A 211 18.96 0.90 -19.31
CA ASP A 211 20.06 0.25 -18.58
C ASP A 211 19.67 -0.14 -17.16
N ILE A 212 18.71 0.58 -16.57
CA ILE A 212 18.22 0.34 -15.21
C ILE A 212 17.18 -0.79 -15.13
N ASN A 213 16.31 -0.97 -16.14
CA ASN A 213 15.21 -1.96 -16.08
C ASN A 213 15.70 -3.42 -15.85
N GLY A 214 16.96 -3.71 -16.15
CA GLY A 214 17.61 -5.00 -15.90
C GLY A 214 18.37 -5.12 -14.58
N LEU A 215 18.43 -4.05 -13.79
CA LEU A 215 19.15 -3.99 -12.52
C LEU A 215 18.25 -4.19 -11.30
N VAL A 216 16.95 -3.92 -11.47
CA VAL A 216 15.96 -3.99 -10.40
C VAL A 216 15.34 -5.38 -10.23
N SER A 217 14.72 -5.60 -9.07
CA SER A 217 13.81 -6.73 -8.85
C SER A 217 12.50 -6.52 -9.61
N GLN A 218 11.83 -7.62 -9.97
CA GLN A 218 10.51 -7.61 -10.58
C GLN A 218 9.62 -8.55 -9.78
N ARG A 219 8.60 -7.98 -9.13
CA ARG A 219 7.64 -8.73 -8.32
C ARG A 219 6.23 -8.27 -8.63
N ASP A 220 5.31 -9.17 -8.36
CA ASP A 220 3.88 -8.93 -8.50
C ASP A 220 3.50 -7.71 -7.67
N GLN A 221 2.92 -6.70 -8.32
CA GLN A 221 2.40 -5.47 -7.68
C GLN A 221 3.41 -4.57 -6.94
N GLU A 222 4.70 -4.90 -6.93
CA GLU A 222 5.72 -4.05 -6.29
C GLU A 222 6.59 -3.33 -7.35
N LYS A 223 7.09 -2.15 -6.98
CA LYS A 223 7.92 -1.29 -7.83
C LYS A 223 9.30 -1.13 -7.22
N TYR A 224 10.32 -1.24 -8.07
CA TYR A 224 11.73 -1.25 -7.65
C TYR A 224 12.61 -0.21 -8.36
N PHE A 225 12.08 0.45 -9.39
CA PHE A 225 12.75 1.57 -10.05
C PHE A 225 11.98 2.85 -9.78
N PHE A 226 12.66 3.88 -9.30
CA PHE A 226 12.08 5.19 -9.02
C PHE A 226 12.87 6.26 -9.76
N LYS A 227 12.23 7.03 -10.64
CA LYS A 227 12.87 8.15 -11.33
C LYS A 227 12.39 9.45 -10.69
N LEU A 228 13.29 10.16 -10.02
CA LEU A 228 12.94 11.31 -9.20
C LEU A 228 13.56 12.57 -9.77
N LYS A 229 12.82 13.68 -9.68
CA LYS A 229 13.28 14.96 -10.21
C LYS A 229 14.37 15.57 -9.33
N ASP A 230 14.17 15.50 -8.01
CA ASP A 230 15.13 15.88 -7.01
C ASP A 230 15.01 14.90 -5.83
N LEU A 231 16.13 14.56 -5.20
CA LEU A 231 16.15 13.72 -4.01
C LEU A 231 15.71 14.46 -2.74
N THR A 232 15.43 15.77 -2.81
CA THR A 232 14.70 16.48 -1.74
C THR A 232 13.27 15.94 -1.57
N GLU A 233 12.63 15.54 -2.67
CA GLU A 233 11.32 14.88 -2.67
C GLU A 233 11.38 13.49 -1.99
N VAL A 234 12.57 12.87 -1.93
CA VAL A 234 12.78 11.61 -1.23
C VAL A 234 12.77 11.76 0.29
N GLN A 235 12.94 12.98 0.82
CA GLN A 235 12.78 13.22 2.24
C GLN A 235 11.34 12.99 2.69
N GLU A 236 10.37 13.52 1.93
CA GLU A 236 8.93 13.25 2.11
C GLU A 236 8.64 11.75 1.96
N MET A 237 9.39 11.06 1.09
CA MET A 237 9.25 9.63 0.85
C MET A 237 9.41 8.76 2.09
N PHE A 238 10.31 9.11 3.01
CA PHE A 238 10.55 8.30 4.21
C PHE A 238 9.81 8.79 5.45
N ASP A 239 9.13 9.94 5.39
CA ASP A 239 8.28 10.37 6.50
C ASP A 239 7.08 9.43 6.68
N ASP A 240 6.50 8.96 5.57
CA ASP A 240 5.44 7.96 5.54
C ASP A 240 5.90 6.55 5.97
N MET A 241 7.21 6.27 6.00
CA MET A 241 7.74 5.03 6.57
C MET A 241 7.46 4.88 8.07
N THR A 242 7.01 5.91 8.76
CA THR A 242 6.66 5.82 10.20
C THR A 242 5.25 5.31 10.49
N ASP A 243 4.41 5.09 9.46
CA ASP A 243 3.00 4.73 9.64
C ASP A 243 2.67 3.28 9.20
N GLU A 244 2.20 2.45 10.14
CA GLU A 244 1.92 0.99 9.98
C GLU A 244 0.62 0.68 9.23
N SER A 245 0.32 1.37 8.13
CA SER A 245 -0.85 1.00 7.31
C SER A 245 -0.55 1.09 5.83
N THR A 246 -0.28 -0.06 5.21
CA THR A 246 -0.49 -0.22 3.76
C THR A 246 -1.26 -1.50 3.53
N SER A 247 -2.46 -1.35 3.00
CA SER A 247 -3.33 -2.40 2.48
C SER A 247 -3.33 -2.27 0.96
N VAL A 248 -2.98 -3.34 0.24
CA VAL A 248 -2.88 -3.38 -1.22
C VAL A 248 -4.26 -3.58 -1.84
N GLY A 249 -4.56 -2.85 -2.93
CA GLY A 249 -5.79 -3.02 -3.71
C GLY A 249 -5.83 -4.36 -4.46
N LEU A 250 -6.93 -5.09 -4.32
CA LEU A 250 -7.22 -6.32 -5.07
C LEU A 250 -8.09 -6.02 -6.30
N CYS A 251 -7.88 -6.75 -7.39
CA CYS A 251 -8.84 -6.82 -8.49
C CYS A 251 -9.57 -8.17 -8.46
N GLY A 252 -10.91 -8.16 -8.54
CA GLY A 252 -11.67 -9.40 -8.78
C GLY A 252 -13.05 -9.47 -8.11
N LYS A 253 -14.08 -9.14 -8.90
CA LYS A 253 -15.47 -9.64 -8.95
C LYS A 253 -16.34 -9.70 -7.67
N HIS A 254 -17.47 -8.99 -7.75
CA HIS A 254 -18.64 -9.12 -6.88
C HIS A 254 -19.14 -10.57 -6.75
N PRO A 255 -19.42 -11.06 -5.52
CA PRO A 255 -20.21 -12.25 -5.32
C PRO A 255 -21.68 -11.98 -5.66
N SER A 256 -22.20 -12.74 -6.62
CA SER A 256 -23.64 -12.87 -6.85
C SER A 256 -24.23 -13.83 -5.81
N SER A 257 -24.70 -13.31 -4.67
CA SER A 257 -25.56 -14.05 -3.75
C SER A 257 -26.67 -13.13 -3.21
N LYS A 258 -27.87 -13.68 -3.07
CA LYS A 258 -29.07 -12.98 -2.58
C LYS A 258 -29.03 -12.84 -1.04
N GLY A 259 -28.14 -11.99 -0.53
CA GLY A 259 -28.03 -11.59 0.88
C GLY A 259 -27.52 -10.16 1.02
N SER A 260 -27.73 -9.51 2.17
CA SER A 260 -27.10 -8.21 2.47
C SER A 260 -25.62 -8.43 2.80
N ASN A 261 -24.77 -8.32 1.79
CA ASN A 261 -23.34 -8.51 1.95
C ASN A 261 -22.70 -7.19 2.43
N CYS A 262 -22.00 -7.26 3.57
CA CYS A 262 -21.17 -6.17 4.09
C CYS A 262 -19.71 -6.61 4.16
N MET A 263 -18.81 -5.62 4.20
CA MET A 263 -17.39 -5.80 4.50
C MET A 263 -17.10 -5.54 5.98
N GLY A 264 -15.89 -5.93 6.39
CA GLY A 264 -15.38 -5.70 7.73
C GLY A 264 -13.87 -5.73 7.72
N SER A 265 -13.27 -5.24 8.80
CA SER A 265 -11.82 -5.23 8.97
C SER A 265 -11.44 -5.88 10.28
N LEU A 266 -10.52 -6.84 10.22
CA LEU A 266 -9.94 -7.44 11.41
C LEU A 266 -9.20 -6.34 12.19
N VAL A 267 -9.49 -6.17 13.48
CA VAL A 267 -8.85 -5.18 14.36
C VAL A 267 -8.09 -5.84 15.51
N SER A 268 -8.37 -7.11 15.78
CA SER A 268 -7.55 -8.01 16.60
C SER A 268 -7.70 -9.44 16.09
N SER A 269 -7.01 -10.41 16.70
CA SER A 269 -7.24 -11.83 16.39
C SER A 269 -8.67 -12.29 16.65
N SER A 270 -9.42 -11.60 17.51
CA SER A 270 -10.75 -12.00 17.96
C SER A 270 -11.86 -11.04 17.53
N TYR A 271 -11.52 -9.88 16.98
CA TYR A 271 -12.48 -8.83 16.67
C TYR A 271 -12.38 -8.31 15.23
N ILE A 272 -13.55 -8.14 14.62
CA ILE A 272 -13.73 -7.52 13.30
C ILE A 272 -14.63 -6.31 13.47
N LEU A 273 -14.14 -5.15 13.06
CA LEU A 273 -14.90 -3.92 13.03
C LEU A 273 -15.69 -3.86 11.72
N THR A 274 -17.01 -3.70 11.80
CA THR A 274 -17.95 -3.56 10.66
C THR A 274 -18.91 -2.36 10.89
N ALA A 275 -19.83 -2.08 9.95
CA ALA A 275 -20.89 -1.09 10.14
C ALA A 275 -22.08 -1.71 10.90
N ALA A 276 -22.72 -0.92 11.77
CA ALA A 276 -23.83 -1.42 12.58
C ALA A 276 -25.08 -1.71 11.75
N HIS A 277 -25.33 -0.92 10.70
CA HIS A 277 -26.48 -1.10 9.79
C HIS A 277 -26.43 -2.41 8.98
N CYS A 278 -25.31 -3.13 9.02
CA CYS A 278 -25.19 -4.48 8.44
C CYS A 278 -26.03 -5.52 9.19
N PHE A 279 -26.48 -5.20 10.40
CA PHE A 279 -27.31 -6.06 11.24
C PHE A 279 -28.71 -5.48 11.39
N LYS A 280 -29.71 -6.34 11.52
CA LYS A 280 -31.12 -5.97 11.74
C LYS A 280 -31.58 -6.39 13.13
N ASP A 281 -32.55 -5.67 13.66
CA ASP A 281 -33.23 -6.04 14.91
C ASP A 281 -33.81 -7.46 14.80
N GLY A 282 -33.37 -8.35 15.70
CA GLY A 282 -33.76 -9.76 15.72
C GLY A 282 -32.87 -10.70 14.90
N ASP A 283 -31.76 -10.20 14.32
CA ASP A 283 -30.70 -11.09 13.87
C ASP A 283 -30.14 -11.88 15.07
N THR A 284 -29.74 -13.12 14.81
CA THR A 284 -29.14 -14.00 15.83
C THR A 284 -27.73 -14.33 15.38
N PRO A 285 -26.75 -14.49 16.30
CA PRO A 285 -25.37 -14.86 15.98
C PRO A 285 -25.24 -15.97 14.91
N ASN A 286 -26.10 -16.98 14.98
CA ASN A 286 -26.14 -18.12 14.05
C ASN A 286 -26.50 -17.78 12.59
N LYS A 287 -26.99 -16.56 12.32
CA LYS A 287 -27.31 -16.07 10.96
C LYS A 287 -26.20 -15.22 10.35
N ILE A 288 -25.17 -14.88 11.13
CA ILE A 288 -24.06 -14.05 10.69
C ILE A 288 -22.90 -14.96 10.32
N THR A 289 -22.53 -14.96 9.04
CA THR A 289 -21.38 -15.71 8.53
C THR A 289 -20.27 -14.75 8.14
N VAL A 290 -19.07 -14.94 8.68
CA VAL A 290 -17.89 -14.16 8.29
C VAL A 290 -16.96 -15.02 7.44
N GLN A 291 -16.59 -14.49 6.27
CA GLN A 291 -15.60 -15.06 5.37
C GLN A 291 -14.34 -14.19 5.41
N LEU A 292 -13.21 -14.75 5.85
CA LEU A 292 -11.95 -14.02 6.04
C LEU A 292 -11.02 -14.14 4.82
N ASP A 293 -10.86 -15.35 4.31
CA ASP A 293 -10.14 -15.67 3.08
C ASP A 293 -10.79 -16.92 2.47
N LYS A 294 -10.63 -17.15 1.16
CA LYS A 294 -11.21 -18.30 0.44
C LYS A 294 -10.78 -19.64 1.03
N ASP A 295 -9.61 -19.68 1.68
CA ASP A 295 -8.99 -20.90 2.20
C ASP A 295 -9.24 -21.17 3.71
N LEU A 296 -9.76 -20.19 4.46
CA LEU A 296 -9.82 -20.23 5.93
C LEU A 296 -11.23 -20.51 6.51
N GLY A 297 -12.21 -20.76 5.65
CA GLY A 297 -13.55 -21.19 6.05
C GLY A 297 -14.41 -20.12 6.72
N ILE A 298 -15.64 -20.51 7.09
CA ILE A 298 -16.65 -19.65 7.72
C ILE A 298 -16.53 -19.78 9.25
N LYS A 299 -16.44 -18.66 9.97
CA LYS A 299 -16.51 -18.65 11.44
C LYS A 299 -17.86 -18.16 11.94
N THR A 300 -18.37 -18.79 13.00
CA THR A 300 -19.50 -18.28 13.81
C THR A 300 -19.05 -17.09 14.64
N ALA A 301 -19.94 -16.09 14.74
CA ALA A 301 -19.63 -14.80 15.33
C ALA A 301 -20.77 -14.26 16.18
N TYR A 302 -20.43 -13.53 17.23
CA TYR A 302 -21.35 -12.76 18.07
C TYR A 302 -21.12 -11.27 17.84
N TRP A 303 -22.16 -10.44 17.88
CA TRP A 303 -22.00 -8.98 17.74
C TRP A 303 -22.46 -8.25 19.01
N ASN A 304 -21.70 -7.23 19.39
CA ASN A 304 -22.10 -6.21 20.35
C ASN A 304 -22.04 -4.87 19.63
N GLY A 305 -23.18 -4.18 19.50
CA GLY A 305 -23.30 -2.91 18.79
C GLY A 305 -23.85 -1.82 19.68
N ILE A 306 -23.49 -0.57 19.40
CA ILE A 306 -24.18 0.61 19.93
C ILE A 306 -25.37 0.86 19.02
N GLN A 307 -26.59 0.68 19.53
CA GLN A 307 -27.79 1.04 18.80
C GLN A 307 -28.38 2.30 19.41
N GLU A 308 -28.06 3.45 18.83
CA GLU A 308 -28.88 4.66 18.96
C GLU A 308 -28.64 5.58 17.75
N TYR A 309 -29.63 5.59 16.86
CA TYR A 309 -29.93 6.58 15.82
C TYR A 309 -28.77 7.11 14.94
N TYR A 310 -28.31 6.33 13.96
CA TYR A 310 -27.43 6.70 12.82
C TYR A 310 -26.13 7.48 13.11
N GLU A 311 -25.89 7.95 14.33
CA GLU A 311 -24.77 8.81 14.66
C GLU A 311 -23.48 8.01 14.82
N PHE A 312 -23.61 6.74 15.21
CA PHE A 312 -22.51 5.81 15.44
C PHE A 312 -22.74 4.48 14.71
N ASP A 313 -22.59 4.48 13.39
CA ASP A 313 -22.72 3.30 12.54
C ASP A 313 -21.50 2.37 12.60
N VAL A 314 -21.19 1.90 13.81
CA VAL A 314 -20.02 1.06 14.10
C VAL A 314 -20.43 -0.14 14.95
N ALA A 315 -19.97 -1.33 14.57
CA ALA A 315 -20.19 -2.56 15.33
C ALA A 315 -18.93 -3.43 15.37
N LEU A 316 -18.80 -4.21 16.45
CA LEU A 316 -17.76 -5.22 16.59
C LEU A 316 -18.37 -6.62 16.49
N ILE A 317 -17.78 -7.42 15.61
CA ILE A 317 -18.01 -8.86 15.52
C ILE A 317 -16.89 -9.54 16.32
N HIS A 318 -17.26 -10.26 17.36
CA HIS A 318 -16.37 -11.16 18.08
C HIS A 318 -16.41 -12.55 17.44
N VAL A 319 -15.25 -13.07 17.00
CA VAL A 319 -15.16 -14.42 16.45
C VAL A 319 -14.92 -15.45 17.55
N GLU A 320 -15.63 -16.58 17.49
CA GLU A 320 -15.54 -17.64 18.53
C GLU A 320 -14.14 -18.21 18.73
N LYS A 321 -13.38 -18.32 17.64
CA LYS A 321 -12.00 -18.78 17.63
C LYS A 321 -11.13 -17.68 17.08
N ALA A 322 -10.08 -17.32 17.81
CA ALA A 322 -9.06 -16.38 17.35
C ALA A 322 -8.57 -16.75 15.93
N VAL A 323 -8.40 -15.73 15.11
CA VAL A 323 -7.85 -15.81 13.76
C VAL A 323 -6.34 -15.90 13.86
N GLU A 324 -5.77 -16.96 13.28
CA GLU A 324 -4.34 -17.03 13.05
C GLU A 324 -3.98 -16.05 11.94
N MET A 325 -3.13 -15.08 12.26
CA MET A 325 -2.70 -14.06 11.31
C MET A 325 -1.74 -14.67 10.29
N THR A 326 -1.93 -14.33 9.02
CA THR A 326 -1.07 -14.78 7.91
C THR A 326 -0.57 -13.57 7.10
N PHE A 327 0.17 -13.82 6.02
CA PHE A 327 0.59 -12.74 5.12
C PHE A 327 -0.61 -12.02 4.48
N ASN A 328 -1.65 -12.76 4.10
CA ASN A 328 -2.85 -12.21 3.44
C ASN A 328 -3.95 -11.78 4.41
N LEU A 329 -3.85 -12.16 5.69
CA LEU A 329 -4.87 -11.88 6.71
C LEU A 329 -4.23 -11.26 7.96
N ARG A 330 -4.40 -9.94 8.10
CA ARG A 330 -3.82 -9.15 9.21
C ARG A 330 -4.83 -8.18 9.80
N ALA A 331 -4.67 -7.87 11.09
CA ALA A 331 -5.43 -6.82 11.75
C ALA A 331 -4.97 -5.42 11.33
N ILE A 332 -5.92 -4.49 11.20
CA ILE A 332 -5.69 -3.07 10.98
C ILE A 332 -5.44 -2.39 12.33
N PHE A 333 -4.33 -1.67 12.45
CA PHE A 333 -4.08 -0.80 13.60
C PHE A 333 -4.91 0.48 13.52
N ILE A 334 -5.45 0.99 14.63
CA ILE A 334 -6.08 2.32 14.73
C ILE A 334 -5.09 3.27 15.44
N ARG A 335 -4.51 4.23 14.71
CA ARG A 335 -3.54 5.23 15.22
C ARG A 335 -3.97 6.60 14.71
N LYS A 336 -3.81 7.65 15.53
CA LYS A 336 -3.68 9.03 15.04
C LYS A 336 -2.32 9.10 14.36
N ASN A 337 -2.29 9.17 13.03
CA ASN A 337 -1.28 9.89 12.26
C ASN A 337 -1.63 9.86 10.78
N TYR A 338 -0.96 10.75 10.06
CA TYR A 338 -1.41 11.40 8.85
C TYR A 338 -1.01 10.58 7.60
N VAL A 339 -1.98 9.98 6.91
CA VAL A 339 -1.78 9.30 5.62
C VAL A 339 -2.82 9.79 4.62
N ASN A 340 -2.46 10.09 3.37
CA ASN A 340 -3.44 10.36 2.31
C ASN A 340 -3.86 9.05 1.62
N LEU A 341 -5.17 8.85 1.39
CA LEU A 341 -5.76 8.10 0.25
C LEU A 341 -7.32 8.12 0.27
N LEU A 342 -7.90 9.33 0.16
CA LEU A 342 -9.28 9.70 -0.28
C LEU A 342 -9.40 11.20 0.08
N TRP A 343 -9.95 12.06 -0.78
CA TRP A 343 -10.01 13.50 -0.46
C TRP A 343 -11.18 13.79 0.47
N ILE A 344 -10.97 13.57 1.78
CA ILE A 344 -11.92 14.06 2.78
C ILE A 344 -11.95 15.58 2.69
N LYS A 345 -13.13 16.13 2.42
CA LYS A 345 -13.33 17.57 2.32
C LYS A 345 -13.17 18.20 3.70
N LYS A 346 -12.00 18.82 3.95
CA LYS A 346 -11.58 19.38 5.26
C LYS A 346 -11.62 20.91 5.37
N LYS A 347 -11.42 21.66 4.28
CA LYS A 347 -11.62 23.13 4.29
C LYS A 347 -13.09 23.39 4.57
N HIS A 348 -13.39 24.30 5.50
CA HIS A 348 -14.76 24.63 5.95
C HIS A 348 -15.75 24.71 4.78
N ILE A 349 -15.38 25.45 3.73
CA ILE A 349 -16.17 25.65 2.50
C ILE A 349 -16.40 24.34 1.72
N SER A 350 -15.39 23.47 1.60
CA SER A 350 -15.50 22.21 0.87
C SER A 350 -16.29 21.16 1.66
N ARG A 351 -16.14 21.14 2.99
CA ARG A 351 -16.91 20.25 3.87
C ARG A 351 -18.38 20.61 3.87
N ASP A 352 -18.71 21.89 4.02
CA ASP A 352 -20.10 22.35 4.07
C ASP A 352 -20.85 22.01 2.77
N ALA A 353 -20.21 22.20 1.61
CA ALA A 353 -20.78 21.78 0.33
C ALA A 353 -21.02 20.26 0.24
N CYS A 354 -20.10 19.45 0.81
CA CYS A 354 -20.24 17.99 0.87
C CYS A 354 -21.39 17.55 1.79
N VAL A 355 -21.53 18.22 2.92
CA VAL A 355 -22.62 17.98 3.89
C VAL A 355 -23.96 18.39 3.28
N GLU A 356 -24.05 19.53 2.60
CA GLU A 356 -25.30 20.00 1.99
C GLU A 356 -25.87 19.06 0.93
N ASP A 357 -25.02 18.32 0.21
CA ASP A 357 -25.45 17.31 -0.76
C ASP A 357 -26.20 16.13 -0.10
N ALA A 358 -26.13 15.95 1.23
CA ALA A 358 -26.88 14.92 1.97
C ALA A 358 -28.40 15.07 1.78
N LYS A 359 -28.89 16.30 1.60
CA LYS A 359 -30.31 16.60 1.37
C LYS A 359 -30.82 16.00 0.05
N LYS A 360 -29.93 15.66 -0.87
CA LYS A 360 -30.27 15.06 -2.17
C LYS A 360 -30.42 13.53 -2.06
N ALA A 361 -30.04 12.93 -0.94
CA ALA A 361 -30.15 11.50 -0.74
C ALA A 361 -31.62 11.08 -0.67
N LYS A 362 -31.94 9.95 -1.32
CA LYS A 362 -33.30 9.43 -1.37
C LYS A 362 -33.82 9.10 0.04
N GLY A 363 -34.91 9.76 0.44
CA GLY A 363 -35.55 9.53 1.74
C GLY A 363 -35.12 10.50 2.84
N ILE A 364 -34.18 11.39 2.58
CA ILE A 364 -33.80 12.48 3.49
C ILE A 364 -34.62 13.72 3.16
N ASN A 365 -35.37 14.24 4.15
CA ASN A 365 -36.13 15.48 4.02
C ASN A 365 -35.88 16.38 5.24
N VAL A 366 -34.72 17.03 5.26
CA VAL A 366 -34.29 17.91 6.36
C VAL A 366 -33.99 19.31 5.85
N LYS A 367 -34.28 20.33 6.67
CA LYS A 367 -33.97 21.73 6.35
C LYS A 367 -32.49 22.03 6.54
N ASN A 368 -31.86 21.38 7.53
CA ASN A 368 -30.45 21.51 7.83
C ASN A 368 -29.74 20.16 7.62
N ALA A 369 -28.75 20.10 6.73
CA ALA A 369 -28.04 18.86 6.42
C ALA A 369 -27.24 18.33 7.61
N ARG A 370 -26.86 19.20 8.55
CA ARG A 370 -26.13 18.83 9.77
C ARG A 370 -26.97 18.02 10.76
N GLU A 371 -28.29 17.95 10.58
CA GLU A 371 -29.17 17.07 11.35
C GLU A 371 -28.97 15.58 10.98
N VAL A 372 -28.43 15.29 9.79
CA VAL A 372 -28.20 13.93 9.28
C VAL A 372 -26.73 13.60 9.05
N VAL A 373 -25.89 14.61 8.86
CA VAL A 373 -24.43 14.48 8.76
C VAL A 373 -23.80 15.33 9.86
N THR A 374 -23.65 14.75 11.04
CA THR A 374 -23.02 15.37 12.21
C THR A 374 -21.49 15.47 12.04
N ASP A 375 -20.82 16.06 13.02
CA ASP A 375 -19.34 16.11 13.04
C ASP A 375 -18.67 14.74 13.27
N ASN A 376 -19.47 13.72 13.59
CA ASN A 376 -19.06 12.33 13.65
C ASN A 376 -18.93 11.68 12.26
N PHE A 377 -19.31 12.38 11.18
CA PHE A 377 -19.11 11.93 9.81
C PHE A 377 -17.97 12.66 9.10
N LEU A 378 -17.15 11.87 8.40
CA LEU A 378 -16.24 12.31 7.35
C LEU A 378 -16.99 12.26 6.01
N CYS A 379 -16.63 13.13 5.06
CA CYS A 379 -17.32 13.22 3.77
C CYS A 379 -16.31 13.20 2.61
N SER A 380 -16.59 12.38 1.60
CA SER A 380 -15.79 12.23 0.36
C SER A 380 -16.69 12.17 -0.87
N GLY A 381 -16.10 12.00 -2.06
CA GLY A 381 -16.86 11.86 -3.29
C GLY A 381 -17.05 13.17 -4.04
N GLY A 382 -17.51 13.05 -5.28
CA GLY A 382 -17.75 14.09 -6.26
C GLY A 382 -16.53 14.51 -7.06
N ASN A 383 -16.70 15.56 -7.88
CA ASN A 383 -15.76 15.90 -8.94
C ASN A 383 -14.71 16.98 -8.58
N GLU A 384 -14.71 17.48 -7.34
CA GLU A 384 -13.81 18.55 -6.88
C GLU A 384 -13.11 18.18 -5.57
N PRO A 385 -11.79 18.45 -5.44
CA PRO A 385 -10.90 19.09 -6.43
C PRO A 385 -10.50 18.17 -7.61
N LYS A 386 -10.83 16.89 -7.50
CA LYS A 386 -10.70 15.87 -8.53
C LYS A 386 -11.89 14.92 -8.42
N THR A 387 -12.14 14.14 -9.45
CA THR A 387 -13.17 13.10 -9.41
C THR A 387 -12.71 11.95 -8.54
N ASP A 388 -13.47 11.73 -7.47
CA ASP A 388 -13.30 10.61 -6.54
C ASP A 388 -14.10 9.38 -7.02
N ASP A 389 -13.69 8.21 -6.57
CA ASP A 389 -14.52 7.00 -6.69
C ASP A 389 -15.62 7.00 -5.61
N VAL A 390 -16.70 6.25 -5.85
CA VAL A 390 -17.83 6.07 -4.91
C VAL A 390 -17.95 4.61 -4.49
N ALA A 391 -18.30 4.41 -3.22
CA ALA A 391 -18.52 3.08 -2.66
C ALA A 391 -19.88 2.51 -3.09
N CYS A 392 -19.90 1.19 -3.32
CA CYS A 392 -21.09 0.44 -3.69
C CYS A 392 -21.73 -0.19 -2.44
N LYS A 393 -22.98 -0.65 -2.56
CA LYS A 393 -23.70 -1.31 -1.44
C LYS A 393 -23.01 -2.53 -0.83
N GLY A 394 -22.09 -3.18 -1.55
CA GLY A 394 -21.30 -4.29 -1.03
C GLY A 394 -20.08 -3.86 -0.22
N ASP A 395 -19.70 -2.58 -0.29
CA ASP A 395 -18.54 -2.00 0.38
C ASP A 395 -18.92 -1.43 1.78
N SER A 396 -20.20 -1.54 2.15
CA SER A 396 -20.71 -1.16 3.47
C SER A 396 -19.91 -1.80 4.60
N GLY A 397 -19.42 -0.99 5.54
CA GLY A 397 -18.58 -1.49 6.64
C GLY A 397 -17.13 -1.79 6.27
N ALA A 398 -16.66 -1.44 5.07
CA ALA A 398 -15.23 -1.43 4.78
C ALA A 398 -14.51 -0.29 5.53
N ALA A 399 -13.22 -0.48 5.83
CA ALA A 399 -12.37 0.60 6.34
C ALA A 399 -12.01 1.59 5.22
N THR A 400 -12.05 2.88 5.53
CA THR A 400 -11.68 3.98 4.64
C THR A 400 -10.33 4.56 5.11
N TYR A 401 -9.31 4.50 4.25
CA TYR A 401 -7.94 4.87 4.60
C TYR A 401 -7.62 6.32 4.24
N VAL A 402 -7.73 7.25 5.20
CA VAL A 402 -7.31 8.65 5.03
C VAL A 402 -6.79 9.18 6.36
N ASN A 403 -6.16 10.35 6.33
CA ASN A 403 -5.63 11.24 7.37
C ASN A 403 -6.50 11.41 8.65
N LYS A 404 -7.69 10.78 8.69
CA LYS A 404 -8.38 10.26 9.86
C LYS A 404 -9.07 8.94 9.43
N LYS A 405 -8.68 7.81 10.02
CA LYS A 405 -9.32 6.48 9.89
C LYS A 405 -10.84 6.62 10.00
N GLY A 406 -11.53 6.27 8.92
CA GLY A 406 -12.98 6.32 8.80
C GLY A 406 -13.54 4.97 8.35
N ARG A 407 -14.85 4.83 8.37
CA ARG A 407 -15.54 3.61 7.95
C ARG A 407 -16.73 3.97 7.08
N PHE A 408 -16.86 3.36 5.91
CA PHE A 408 -17.98 3.66 5.03
C PHE A 408 -19.30 3.32 5.72
N SER A 409 -20.19 4.32 5.78
CA SER A 409 -21.49 4.22 6.43
C SER A 409 -22.61 4.27 5.38
N TRP A 410 -22.72 5.37 4.62
CA TRP A 410 -23.75 5.52 3.60
C TRP A 410 -23.40 6.58 2.55
N GLY A 411 -24.12 6.59 1.42
CA GLY A 411 -23.88 7.54 0.31
C GLY A 411 -25.17 8.13 -0.27
N VAL A 412 -25.04 9.24 -1.00
CA VAL A 412 -26.16 10.02 -1.57
C VAL A 412 -26.84 9.30 -2.74
N LYS A 413 -26.06 8.62 -3.59
CA LYS A 413 -26.52 7.95 -4.82
C LYS A 413 -25.96 6.54 -4.96
N ASP A 414 -26.77 5.62 -5.49
CA ASP A 414 -26.35 4.26 -5.84
C ASP A 414 -25.80 4.22 -7.29
N VAL A 415 -24.70 4.94 -7.52
CA VAL A 415 -24.08 5.12 -8.86
C VAL A 415 -23.68 3.77 -9.47
N CYS A 416 -23.24 2.83 -8.63
CA CYS A 416 -22.87 1.47 -9.06
C CYS A 416 -24.03 0.73 -9.71
N ARG A 417 -25.25 0.89 -9.18
CA ARG A 417 -26.45 0.26 -9.75
C ARG A 417 -27.03 1.06 -10.91
N GLU A 418 -27.07 2.38 -10.78
CA GLU A 418 -27.74 3.26 -11.74
C GLU A 418 -26.94 3.45 -13.04
N LYS A 419 -25.62 3.60 -12.93
CA LYS A 419 -24.74 3.91 -14.06
C LYS A 419 -23.72 2.82 -14.38
N ARG A 420 -23.66 1.74 -13.59
CA ARG A 420 -22.59 0.70 -13.68
C ARG A 420 -21.19 1.33 -13.66
N SER A 421 -21.02 2.37 -12.85
CA SER A 421 -19.80 3.15 -12.72
C SER A 421 -19.39 3.24 -11.26
N PHE A 422 -18.09 3.29 -11.00
CA PHE A 422 -17.50 3.53 -9.69
C PHE A 422 -17.05 4.99 -9.51
N ILE A 423 -17.27 5.82 -10.53
CA ILE A 423 -16.81 7.21 -10.57
C ILE A 423 -17.94 8.13 -10.10
N SER A 424 -17.62 9.05 -9.19
CA SER A 424 -18.57 10.05 -8.69
C SER A 424 -19.04 11.04 -9.77
N ASP A 425 -20.28 11.52 -9.62
CA ASP A 425 -20.77 12.75 -10.24
C ASP A 425 -20.79 13.92 -9.24
N ALA A 426 -21.15 15.12 -9.68
CA ALA A 426 -20.95 16.35 -8.90
C ALA A 426 -21.52 16.30 -7.46
N ASP A 427 -22.64 15.59 -7.26
CA ASP A 427 -23.41 15.50 -6.03
C ASP A 427 -23.48 14.07 -5.44
N SER A 428 -22.79 13.09 -6.00
CA SER A 428 -22.60 11.80 -5.33
C SER A 428 -21.53 11.92 -4.24
N ARG A 429 -21.94 11.83 -2.98
CA ARG A 429 -21.06 11.83 -1.80
C ARG A 429 -21.16 10.54 -1.02
N ASP A 430 -20.07 10.21 -0.33
CA ASP A 430 -19.99 9.13 0.64
C ASP A 430 -19.68 9.68 2.03
N TYR A 431 -20.41 9.21 3.02
CA TYR A 431 -20.28 9.57 4.43
C TYR A 431 -19.71 8.39 5.21
N HIS A 432 -18.71 8.69 6.04
CA HIS A 432 -17.94 7.69 6.78
C HIS A 432 -17.95 8.02 8.27
N SER A 433 -18.18 7.02 9.13
CA SER A 433 -18.07 7.21 10.58
C SER A 433 -16.63 7.54 10.96
N ASN A 434 -16.45 8.60 11.74
CA ASN A 434 -15.16 9.04 12.25
C ASN A 434 -14.77 8.21 13.48
N LEU A 435 -13.81 7.28 13.32
CA LEU A 435 -13.37 6.41 14.42
C LEU A 435 -12.64 7.16 15.56
N PHE A 436 -12.42 8.47 15.40
CA PHE A 436 -11.85 9.34 16.43
C PHE A 436 -12.87 10.15 17.23
N SER A 437 -14.18 9.93 17.04
CA SER A 437 -15.16 10.49 17.97
C SER A 437 -14.93 9.94 19.38
N GLU A 438 -15.27 10.72 20.40
CA GLU A 438 -15.02 10.36 21.81
C GLU A 438 -15.81 9.11 22.20
N GLU A 439 -17.04 9.00 21.70
CA GLU A 439 -17.97 7.91 21.94
C GLU A 439 -17.47 6.61 21.29
N ILE A 440 -17.04 6.66 20.02
CA ILE A 440 -16.49 5.49 19.33
C ILE A 440 -15.17 5.05 19.98
N ARG A 441 -14.31 5.99 20.40
CA ARG A 441 -13.07 5.67 21.12
C ARG A 441 -13.36 4.96 22.45
N SER A 442 -14.34 5.44 23.19
CA SER A 442 -14.75 4.84 24.47
C SER A 442 -15.31 3.43 24.28
N PHE A 443 -16.14 3.25 23.25
CA PHE A 443 -16.66 1.94 22.87
C PHE A 443 -15.55 0.94 22.48
N LEU A 444 -14.64 1.37 21.59
CA LEU A 444 -13.52 0.54 21.15
C LEU A 444 -12.58 0.21 22.31
N LYS A 445 -12.37 1.16 23.24
CA LYS A 445 -11.62 0.91 24.48
C LYS A 445 -12.23 -0.23 25.28
N GLU A 446 -13.49 -0.09 25.65
CA GLU A 446 -14.18 -1.05 26.51
C GLU A 446 -14.10 -2.48 25.97
N HIS A 447 -14.19 -2.65 24.65
CA HIS A 447 -14.29 -3.97 24.02
C HIS A 447 -12.93 -4.56 23.59
N LEU A 448 -11.92 -3.73 23.34
CA LEU A 448 -10.62 -4.18 22.80
C LEU A 448 -9.46 -4.08 23.80
N GLU A 449 -9.63 -3.43 24.96
CA GLU A 449 -8.54 -3.15 25.94
C GLU A 449 -7.90 -4.40 26.56
N ASN A 450 -8.59 -5.54 26.59
CA ASN A 450 -8.13 -6.78 27.25
C ASN A 450 -7.51 -7.85 26.34
N ASP A 451 -7.41 -7.61 25.02
CA ASP A 451 -6.87 -8.61 24.07
C ASP A 451 -5.32 -8.64 24.09
N ARG A 452 -4.71 -9.82 24.11
CA ARG A 452 -3.29 -10.04 24.48
C ARG A 452 -2.32 -10.21 23.30
N ILE A 453 -2.78 -10.08 22.04
CA ILE A 453 -1.92 -10.23 20.86
C ILE A 453 -2.09 -9.02 19.93
N GLY A 454 -1.00 -8.25 19.78
CA GLY A 454 -0.98 -6.93 19.13
C GLY A 454 -1.51 -5.88 20.09
N GLN A 455 -0.60 -5.05 20.65
CA GLN A 455 -0.89 -4.08 21.72
C GLN A 455 -2.33 -3.54 21.66
N PRO A 456 -3.17 -3.79 22.67
CA PRO A 456 -4.46 -3.16 22.74
C PRO A 456 -4.21 -1.66 22.86
N LEU A 457 -4.64 -0.90 21.85
CA LEU A 457 -4.93 0.53 21.97
C LEU A 457 -3.91 1.33 22.79
N THR A 458 -2.66 1.48 22.34
CA THR A 458 -1.79 2.59 22.79
C THR A 458 -2.27 3.96 22.25
N PHE A 459 -3.59 4.11 22.05
CA PHE A 459 -4.28 5.27 21.47
C PHE A 459 -5.32 5.92 22.43
N LEU A 460 -5.30 5.59 23.72
CA LEU A 460 -6.15 6.31 24.68
C LEU A 460 -5.43 7.49 25.32
#